data_AF-A0A945F1A2-F1
#
_entry.id   AF-A0A945F1A2-F1
#
_cell.length_a   1.000
_cell.length_b   1.000
_cell.length_c   1.000
_cell.angle_alpha   90.00
_cell.angle_beta   90.00
_cell.angle_gamma   90.00
#
_symmetry.space_group_name_H-M   'P 1'
#
loop_
_entity.id
_entity.type
_entity.pdbx_description
1 polymer ?
#
loop_
_entity_poly.entity_id
_entity_poly.type
_entity_poly.pdbx_seq_one_letter_code
_entity_poly.pdbx_strand_id
1 'polypeptide(L)'
;MKKILTIILLGYLLIGCSSPRSKEIPPTSAQYAQGFSIESKGTLDVLILRNVVPNSETVFRYALAADGIELPKNNTYDGVIRTPIKRIVATSTTHLAFLEKLDALETLVGFPETDYISSPKARKRISEGTLVDVGKSQQLNVERILELNPDLLLSFGVESIDGSLKRFNEMGIPSIFIGEWNE
;
A
#
# COMPACT_ATOMS: atom_id res chain seq x y z
N MET A 1 -5.62 -57.07 23.90
CA MET A 1 -4.38 -56.42 23.44
C MET A 1 -4.55 -55.56 22.19
N LYS A 2 -5.25 -56.02 21.13
CA LYS A 2 -5.49 -55.21 19.90
C LYS A 2 -6.25 -53.89 20.13
N LYS A 3 -7.24 -53.84 21.04
CA LYS A 3 -8.02 -52.63 21.34
C LYS A 3 -7.24 -51.53 22.08
N ILE A 4 -6.20 -51.89 22.85
CA ILE A 4 -5.34 -50.93 23.55
C ILE A 4 -4.36 -50.27 22.57
N LEU A 5 -3.91 -51.03 21.56
CA LEU A 5 -3.04 -50.51 20.49
C LEU A 5 -3.76 -49.49 19.60
N THR A 6 -5.08 -49.64 19.40
CA THR A 6 -5.89 -48.71 18.59
C THR A 6 -6.14 -47.37 19.30
N ILE A 7 -6.20 -47.35 20.64
CA ILE A 7 -6.42 -46.13 21.42
C ILE A 7 -5.14 -45.27 21.48
N ILE A 8 -3.96 -45.91 21.48
CA ILE A 8 -2.66 -45.21 21.46
C ILE A 8 -2.39 -44.56 20.09
N LEU A 9 -2.85 -45.17 18.99
CA LEU A 9 -2.70 -44.62 17.64
C LEU A 9 -3.61 -43.39 17.39
N LEU A 10 -4.76 -43.30 18.07
CA LEU A 10 -5.70 -42.18 17.92
C LEU A 10 -5.27 -40.94 18.74
N GLY A 11 -4.45 -41.12 19.78
CA GLY A 11 -3.91 -40.02 20.58
C GLY A 11 -2.82 -39.21 19.88
N TYR A 12 -2.11 -39.81 18.90
CA TYR A 12 -1.05 -39.13 18.15
C TYR A 12 -1.55 -38.15 17.08
N LEU A 13 -2.84 -38.21 16.70
CA LEU A 13 -3.42 -37.31 15.69
C LEU A 13 -3.83 -35.93 16.24
N LEU A 14 -3.74 -35.69 17.56
CA LEU A 14 -4.20 -34.44 18.18
C LEU A 14 -3.08 -33.43 18.54
N ILE A 15 -1.81 -33.70 18.19
CA ILE A 15 -0.68 -32.81 18.52
C ILE A 15 -0.30 -31.88 17.34
N GLY A 16 -1.03 -31.92 16.23
CA GLY A 16 -0.70 -31.21 14.99
C GLY A 16 -1.33 -29.83 14.81
N CYS A 17 -1.32 -28.95 15.81
CA CYS A 17 -1.62 -27.52 15.61
C CYS A 17 -0.51 -26.66 16.22
N SER A 18 0.61 -26.54 15.52
CA SER A 18 1.47 -25.37 15.68
C SER A 18 0.75 -24.20 14.99
N SER A 19 0.26 -23.24 15.76
CA SER A 19 -0.14 -21.95 15.21
C SER A 19 1.02 -21.39 14.39
N PRO A 20 0.80 -20.86 13.17
CA PRO A 20 1.84 -20.09 12.52
C PRO A 20 2.16 -18.93 13.46
N ARG A 21 3.34 -19.00 14.09
CA ARG A 21 3.89 -17.90 14.85
C ARG A 21 3.92 -16.73 13.88
N SER A 22 3.06 -15.74 14.11
CA SER A 22 3.18 -14.43 13.49
C SER A 22 4.66 -14.07 13.59
N LYS A 23 5.36 -14.01 12.46
CA LYS A 23 6.68 -13.40 12.45
C LYS A 23 6.42 -11.97 12.90
N GLU A 24 6.73 -11.66 14.15
CA GLU A 24 6.91 -10.29 14.58
C GLU A 24 7.93 -9.70 13.62
N ILE A 25 7.44 -8.91 12.66
CA ILE A 25 8.28 -8.11 11.80
C ILE A 25 8.97 -7.16 12.78
N PRO A 26 10.30 -7.24 12.96
CA PRO A 26 10.98 -6.28 13.82
C PRO A 26 10.57 -4.89 13.34
N PRO A 27 10.31 -3.92 14.23
CA PRO A 27 10.05 -2.57 13.78
C PRO A 27 11.21 -2.20 12.87
N THR A 28 10.92 -2.06 11.58
CA THR A 28 11.89 -1.61 10.59
C THR A 28 12.21 -0.19 10.98
N SER A 29 13.18 0.00 11.86
CA SER A 29 13.68 1.33 12.18
C SER A 29 14.41 1.80 10.93
N ALA A 30 13.73 2.57 10.09
CA ALA A 30 14.37 3.23 8.99
C ALA A 30 15.50 4.09 9.58
N GLN A 31 16.76 3.72 9.31
CA GLN A 31 17.91 4.36 9.94
C GLN A 31 18.10 5.80 9.43
N TYR A 32 17.73 6.04 8.17
CA TYR A 32 17.98 7.30 7.47
C TYR A 32 16.68 8.07 7.19
N ALA A 33 15.58 7.38 6.94
CA ALA A 33 14.32 8.02 6.57
C ALA A 33 13.69 8.70 7.80
N GLN A 34 13.50 10.02 7.70
CA GLN A 34 12.92 10.85 8.77
C GLN A 34 11.51 11.37 8.41
N GLY A 35 11.12 11.26 7.14
CA GLY A 35 9.82 11.73 6.63
C GLY A 35 8.63 10.85 7.03
N PHE A 36 8.86 9.68 7.63
CA PHE A 36 7.76 8.82 8.09
C PHE A 36 8.10 8.03 9.36
N SER A 37 7.06 7.54 10.03
CA SER A 37 7.15 6.54 11.09
C SER A 37 5.94 5.62 11.06
N ILE A 38 6.10 4.38 11.56
CA ILE A 38 4.99 3.44 11.73
C ILE A 38 4.86 3.11 13.22
N GLU A 39 3.69 3.35 13.79
CA GLU A 39 3.36 3.03 15.18
C GLU A 39 2.41 1.82 15.24
N SER A 40 2.82 0.74 15.92
CA SER A 40 1.92 -0.39 16.15
C SER A 40 0.94 -0.13 17.28
N LYS A 41 -0.36 -0.29 17.00
CA LYS A 41 -1.47 -0.07 17.95
C LYS A 41 -2.33 -1.32 18.10
N GLY A 42 -1.69 -2.45 18.41
CA GLY A 42 -2.38 -3.71 18.66
C GLY A 42 -2.94 -4.34 17.38
N THR A 43 -4.18 -4.03 17.02
CA THR A 43 -4.88 -4.65 15.88
C THR A 43 -4.67 -3.93 14.54
N LEU A 44 -4.09 -2.74 14.56
CA LEU A 44 -3.70 -1.96 13.38
C LEU A 44 -2.38 -1.25 13.62
N ASP A 45 -1.70 -0.89 12.53
CA ASP A 45 -0.56 0.02 12.56
C ASP A 45 -0.99 1.41 12.09
N VAL A 46 -0.24 2.44 12.48
CA VAL A 46 -0.47 3.82 12.05
C VAL A 46 0.75 4.32 11.29
N LEU A 47 0.59 4.57 10.01
CA LEU A 47 1.58 5.27 9.19
C LEU A 47 1.45 6.77 9.44
N ILE A 48 2.54 7.40 9.82
CA ILE A 48 2.61 8.84 10.05
C ILE A 48 3.58 9.44 9.05
N LEU A 49 3.12 10.38 8.24
CA LEU A 49 3.93 11.08 7.22
C LEU A 49 4.16 12.54 7.66
N ARG A 50 5.40 13.02 7.46
CA ARG A 50 5.87 14.36 7.81
C ARG A 50 6.58 14.98 6.63
N ASN A 51 6.64 16.31 6.59
CA ASN A 51 7.41 17.07 5.60
C ASN A 51 7.10 16.65 4.15
N VAL A 52 5.86 16.24 3.89
CA VAL A 52 5.47 15.71 2.59
C VAL A 52 5.40 16.82 1.54
N VAL A 53 5.03 18.02 1.98
CA VAL A 53 5.06 19.26 1.19
C VAL A 53 6.13 20.17 1.80
N PRO A 54 7.01 20.80 0.99
CA PRO A 54 8.01 21.72 1.50
C PRO A 54 7.39 22.83 2.35
N ASN A 55 8.07 23.21 3.42
CA ASN A 55 7.65 24.28 4.33
C ASN A 55 6.27 24.06 4.99
N SER A 56 5.71 22.84 4.92
CA SER A 56 4.44 22.48 5.55
C SER A 56 4.69 21.72 6.85
N GLU A 57 4.02 22.15 7.92
CA GLU A 57 3.98 21.41 9.20
C GLU A 57 2.89 20.31 9.21
N THR A 58 2.26 20.05 8.05
CA THR A 58 1.17 19.08 7.96
C THR A 58 1.67 17.67 8.24
N VAL A 59 0.97 16.98 9.14
CA VAL A 59 1.24 15.58 9.49
C VAL A 59 0.04 14.74 9.11
N PHE A 60 0.24 13.79 8.19
CA PHE A 60 -0.80 12.84 7.83
C PHE A 60 -0.68 11.55 8.65
N ARG A 61 -1.81 10.95 9.01
CA ARG A 61 -1.94 9.72 9.78
C ARG A 61 -2.88 8.77 9.04
N TYR A 62 -2.35 7.68 8.52
CA TYR A 62 -3.11 6.63 7.86
C TYR A 62 -3.18 5.39 8.73
N ALA A 63 -4.37 4.83 8.91
CA ALA A 63 -4.51 3.52 9.53
C ALA A 63 -4.13 2.45 8.52
N LEU A 64 -3.17 1.59 8.87
CA LEU A 64 -2.85 0.37 8.13
C LEU A 64 -3.62 -0.77 8.79
N ALA A 65 -4.68 -1.23 8.13
CA ALA A 65 -5.56 -2.25 8.66
C ALA A 65 -5.61 -3.45 7.72
N ALA A 66 -5.33 -4.64 8.25
CA ALA A 66 -5.52 -5.85 7.48
C ALA A 66 -6.98 -5.99 7.03
N ASP A 67 -7.19 -6.65 5.89
CA ASP A 67 -8.53 -6.98 5.41
C ASP A 67 -9.32 -7.73 6.50
N GLY A 68 -10.59 -7.33 6.70
CA GLY A 68 -11.46 -7.89 7.72
C GLY A 68 -11.29 -7.32 9.13
N ILE A 69 -10.29 -6.48 9.39
CA ILE A 69 -10.18 -5.76 10.67
C ILE A 69 -11.17 -4.59 10.69
N GLU A 70 -12.06 -4.58 11.68
CA GLU A 70 -12.94 -3.45 11.93
C GLU A 70 -12.15 -2.24 12.44
N LEU A 71 -12.47 -1.07 11.89
CA LEU A 71 -11.84 0.18 12.31
C LEU A 71 -12.50 0.69 13.59
N PRO A 72 -11.75 1.39 14.47
CA PRO A 72 -12.33 2.10 15.59
C PRO A 72 -13.42 3.08 15.11
N LYS A 73 -14.58 3.07 15.78
CA LYS A 73 -15.75 3.91 15.39
C LYS A 73 -15.44 5.41 15.36
N ASN A 74 -14.52 5.88 16.20
CA ASN A 74 -14.02 7.26 16.21
C ASN A 74 -12.64 7.33 15.55
N ASN A 75 -12.58 7.00 14.26
CA ASN A 75 -11.35 7.09 13.50
C ASN A 75 -11.05 8.59 13.22
N THR A 76 -9.85 9.04 13.59
CA THR A 76 -9.34 10.40 13.34
C THR A 76 -8.21 10.37 12.32
N TYR A 77 -8.17 9.36 11.46
CA TYR A 77 -7.13 9.15 10.46
C TYR A 77 -7.48 9.90 9.18
N ASP A 78 -6.47 10.36 8.46
CA ASP A 78 -6.63 11.02 7.15
C ASP A 78 -7.03 10.03 6.05
N GLY A 79 -6.87 8.73 6.32
CA GLY A 79 -7.35 7.65 5.47
C GLY A 79 -7.06 6.27 6.06
N VAL A 80 -7.60 5.25 5.41
CA VAL A 80 -7.40 3.85 5.78
C VAL A 80 -6.80 3.12 4.59
N ILE A 81 -5.66 2.49 4.81
CA ILE A 81 -4.99 1.66 3.81
C ILE A 81 -5.21 0.21 4.21
N ARG A 82 -5.86 -0.55 3.34
CA ARG A 82 -6.10 -1.96 3.54
C ARG A 82 -4.91 -2.79 3.10
N THR A 83 -4.52 -3.76 3.92
CA THR A 83 -3.40 -4.66 3.65
C THR A 83 -3.86 -6.12 3.49
N PRO A 84 -3.25 -6.89 2.57
CA PRO A 84 -2.17 -6.50 1.66
C PRO A 84 -2.67 -5.66 0.46
N ILE A 85 -1.89 -4.66 0.06
CA ILE A 85 -2.15 -3.83 -1.12
C ILE A 85 -1.85 -4.65 -2.38
N LYS A 86 -2.80 -4.72 -3.31
CA LYS A 86 -2.70 -5.53 -4.54
C LYS A 86 -2.76 -4.67 -5.79
N ARG A 87 -3.39 -3.49 -5.73
CA ARG A 87 -3.66 -2.62 -6.88
C ARG A 87 -3.27 -1.18 -6.55
N ILE A 88 -2.17 -0.73 -7.15
CA ILE A 88 -1.61 0.60 -6.95
C ILE A 88 -1.75 1.40 -8.25
N VAL A 89 -2.22 2.64 -8.12
CA VAL A 89 -1.97 3.68 -9.13
C VAL A 89 -0.87 4.58 -8.60
N ALA A 90 0.15 4.86 -9.40
CA ALA A 90 1.23 5.76 -9.01
C ALA A 90 1.39 6.88 -10.05
N THR A 91 1.77 8.06 -9.60
CA THR A 91 1.92 9.25 -10.46
C THR A 91 3.36 9.77 -10.57
N SER A 92 4.33 9.10 -9.96
CA SER A 92 5.76 9.45 -10.04
C SER A 92 6.62 8.27 -10.49
N THR A 93 7.61 8.53 -11.34
CA THR A 93 8.56 7.51 -11.83
C THR A 93 9.42 6.94 -10.70
N THR A 94 9.68 7.71 -9.64
CA THR A 94 10.34 7.21 -8.41
C THR A 94 9.54 6.11 -7.76
N HIS A 95 8.21 6.24 -7.68
CA HIS A 95 7.34 5.21 -7.12
C HIS A 95 7.41 3.91 -7.92
N LEU A 96 7.44 4.00 -9.26
CA LEU A 96 7.63 2.83 -10.13
C LEU A 96 8.95 2.14 -9.81
N ALA A 97 10.05 2.90 -9.71
CA ALA A 97 11.37 2.35 -9.40
C ALA A 97 11.41 1.69 -8.01
N PHE A 98 10.75 2.27 -7.01
CA PHE A 98 10.65 1.67 -5.68
C PHE A 98 9.86 0.35 -5.71
N LEU A 99 8.72 0.32 -6.40
CA LEU A 99 7.95 -0.92 -6.56
C LEU A 99 8.76 -2.00 -7.30
N GLU A 100 9.55 -1.63 -8.30
CA GLU A 100 10.44 -2.58 -8.97
C GLU A 100 11.53 -3.10 -8.02
N LYS A 101 12.14 -2.21 -7.22
CA LYS A 101 13.17 -2.58 -6.25
C LYS A 101 12.66 -3.47 -5.10
N LEU A 102 11.38 -3.32 -4.75
CA LEU A 102 10.69 -4.12 -3.74
C LEU A 102 10.08 -5.41 -4.31
N ASP A 103 10.37 -5.76 -5.57
CA ASP A 103 9.77 -6.89 -6.29
C ASP A 103 8.23 -6.84 -6.35
N ALA A 104 7.66 -5.64 -6.19
CA ALA A 104 6.22 -5.36 -6.06
C ALA A 104 5.61 -4.70 -7.30
N LEU A 105 6.37 -4.58 -8.41
CA LEU A 105 5.89 -3.91 -9.63
C LEU A 105 4.57 -4.48 -10.16
N GLU A 106 4.28 -5.77 -9.92
CA GLU A 106 3.01 -6.40 -10.33
C GLU A 106 1.77 -5.79 -9.68
N THR A 107 1.93 -5.08 -8.57
CA THR A 107 0.83 -4.35 -7.92
C THR A 107 0.48 -3.06 -8.65
N LEU A 108 1.38 -2.51 -9.47
CA LEU A 108 1.14 -1.27 -10.22
C LEU A 108 0.17 -1.54 -11.37
N VAL A 109 -1.05 -1.03 -11.31
CA VAL A 109 -2.11 -1.26 -12.32
C VAL A 109 -2.38 -0.04 -13.19
N GLY A 110 -1.95 1.15 -12.76
CA GLY A 110 -2.12 2.39 -13.52
C GLY A 110 -0.98 3.37 -13.32
N PHE A 111 -0.61 4.07 -14.39
CA PHE A 111 0.42 5.11 -14.38
C PHE A 111 0.15 6.14 -15.49
N PRO A 112 0.32 7.45 -15.27
CA PRO A 112 0.09 8.46 -16.31
C PRO A 112 1.24 8.50 -17.32
N GLU A 113 0.93 8.78 -18.59
CA GLU A 113 1.92 9.02 -19.65
C GLU A 113 2.96 7.89 -19.77
N THR A 114 2.44 6.67 -19.88
CA THR A 114 3.23 5.41 -19.88
C THR A 114 4.28 5.33 -20.98
N ASP A 115 4.15 6.14 -22.03
CA ASP A 115 5.15 6.27 -23.10
C ASP A 115 6.53 6.69 -22.59
N TYR A 116 6.61 7.42 -21.47
CA TYR A 116 7.88 7.85 -20.85
C TYR A 116 8.53 6.80 -19.94
N ILE A 117 7.87 5.66 -19.70
CA ILE A 117 8.44 4.58 -18.89
C ILE A 117 9.50 3.84 -19.72
N SER A 118 10.68 3.62 -19.17
CA SER A 118 11.78 2.87 -19.81
C SER A 118 12.04 1.49 -19.20
N SER A 119 11.47 1.18 -18.03
CA SER A 119 11.63 -0.12 -17.38
C SER A 119 11.12 -1.26 -18.29
N PRO A 120 11.97 -2.24 -18.67
CA PRO A 120 11.56 -3.33 -19.54
C PRO A 120 10.39 -4.15 -18.98
N LYS A 121 10.37 -4.36 -17.66
CA LYS A 121 9.30 -5.10 -16.98
C LYS A 121 7.98 -4.33 -17.03
N ALA A 122 8.02 -3.02 -16.80
CA ALA A 122 6.83 -2.16 -16.94
C ALA A 122 6.35 -2.07 -18.40
N ARG A 123 7.26 -1.90 -19.37
CA ARG A 123 6.93 -1.89 -20.82
C ARG A 123 6.21 -3.15 -21.25
N LYS A 124 6.66 -4.32 -20.78
CA LYS A 124 5.98 -5.59 -21.02
C LYS A 124 4.54 -5.56 -20.50
N ARG A 125 4.35 -5.14 -19.24
CA ARG A 125 3.02 -5.06 -18.61
C ARG A 125 2.08 -4.07 -19.30
N ILE A 126 2.62 -2.97 -19.84
CA ILE A 126 1.90 -2.01 -20.69
C ILE A 126 1.44 -2.69 -21.98
N SER A 127 2.34 -3.39 -22.68
CA SER A 127 1.99 -4.10 -23.93
C SER A 127 0.97 -5.22 -23.72
N GLU A 128 0.95 -5.82 -22.53
CA GLU A 128 -0.01 -6.85 -22.11
C GLU A 128 -1.33 -6.25 -21.58
N GLY A 129 -1.43 -4.92 -21.44
CA GLY A 129 -2.62 -4.22 -20.94
C GLY A 129 -2.85 -4.34 -19.42
N THR A 130 -1.89 -4.90 -18.69
CA THR A 130 -1.97 -5.06 -17.22
C THR A 130 -1.50 -3.84 -16.44
N LEU A 131 -0.77 -2.93 -17.09
CA LEU A 131 -0.44 -1.59 -16.60
C LEU A 131 -1.07 -0.57 -17.56
N VAL A 132 -2.08 0.15 -17.09
CA VAL A 132 -2.93 1.01 -17.93
C VAL A 132 -2.50 2.48 -17.84
N ASP A 133 -2.52 3.16 -18.99
CA ASP A 133 -2.31 4.61 -19.04
C ASP A 133 -3.53 5.36 -18.49
N VAL A 134 -3.32 6.07 -17.38
CA VAL A 134 -4.36 6.83 -16.68
C VAL A 134 -4.38 8.31 -17.03
N GLY A 135 -3.85 8.70 -18.20
CA GLY A 135 -3.91 10.07 -18.70
C GLY A 135 -2.64 10.86 -18.40
N LYS A 136 -2.78 12.15 -18.11
CA LYS A 136 -1.64 13.06 -17.93
C LYS A 136 -1.36 13.29 -16.45
N SER A 137 -0.09 13.52 -16.09
CA SER A 137 0.30 13.69 -14.69
C SER A 137 -0.45 14.82 -13.97
N GLN A 138 -0.79 15.91 -14.68
CA GLN A 138 -1.56 17.04 -14.13
C GLN A 138 -3.09 16.93 -14.36
N GLN A 139 -3.53 15.94 -15.15
CA GLN A 139 -4.93 15.74 -15.54
C GLN A 139 -5.20 14.24 -15.65
N LEU A 140 -5.31 13.59 -14.50
CA LEU A 140 -5.59 12.17 -14.41
C LEU A 140 -6.98 11.86 -14.97
N ASN A 141 -7.09 10.75 -15.71
CA ASN A 141 -8.36 10.21 -16.16
C ASN A 141 -9.04 9.48 -14.99
N VAL A 142 -9.97 10.18 -14.32
CA VAL A 142 -10.70 9.66 -13.16
C VAL A 142 -11.47 8.38 -13.49
N GLU A 143 -12.17 8.33 -14.63
CA GLU A 143 -12.98 7.16 -15.01
C GLU A 143 -12.11 5.91 -15.15
N ARG A 144 -10.96 6.01 -15.84
CA ARG A 144 -10.01 4.90 -15.94
C ARG A 144 -9.46 4.47 -14.58
N ILE A 145 -9.16 5.42 -13.70
CA ILE A 145 -8.69 5.08 -12.35
C ILE A 145 -9.78 4.34 -11.56
N LEU A 146 -11.04 4.76 -11.67
CA LEU A 146 -12.16 4.07 -11.02
C LEU A 146 -12.37 2.65 -11.59
N GLU A 147 -12.28 2.47 -12.91
CA GLU A 147 -12.34 1.15 -13.55
C GLU A 147 -11.23 0.21 -13.07
N LEU A 148 -10.06 0.76 -12.76
CA LEU A 148 -8.96 -0.01 -12.19
C LEU A 148 -9.20 -0.43 -10.74
N ASN A 149 -10.19 0.11 -10.04
CA ASN A 149 -10.49 -0.20 -8.64
C ASN A 149 -9.23 -0.37 -7.75
N PRO A 150 -8.39 0.68 -7.62
CA PRO A 150 -7.14 0.61 -6.89
C PRO A 150 -7.36 0.58 -5.38
N ASP A 151 -6.48 -0.12 -4.68
CA ASP A 151 -6.43 -0.15 -3.21
C ASP A 151 -5.70 1.08 -2.65
N LEU A 152 -4.84 1.71 -3.45
CA LEU A 152 -4.01 2.84 -3.06
C LEU A 152 -3.59 3.67 -4.28
N LEU A 153 -3.67 4.99 -4.14
CA LEU A 153 -3.08 5.93 -5.09
C LEU A 153 -1.87 6.63 -4.44
N LEU A 154 -0.70 6.49 -5.06
CA LEU A 154 0.54 7.13 -4.65
C LEU A 154 0.81 8.38 -5.48
N SER A 155 0.83 9.54 -4.83
CA SER A 155 1.23 10.80 -5.44
C SER A 155 2.42 11.42 -4.74
N PHE A 156 3.08 12.38 -5.39
CA PHE A 156 4.20 13.12 -4.83
C PHE A 156 3.71 14.48 -4.30
N GLY A 157 4.29 14.95 -3.20
CA GLY A 157 3.89 16.20 -2.56
C GLY A 157 4.50 17.43 -3.23
N VAL A 158 3.82 18.00 -4.22
CA VAL A 158 4.10 19.36 -4.74
C VAL A 158 2.82 20.19 -4.69
N GLU A 159 2.94 21.50 -4.45
CA GLU A 159 1.80 22.42 -4.29
C GLU A 159 0.80 22.38 -5.45
N SER A 160 1.24 21.96 -6.64
CA SER A 160 0.44 21.91 -7.87
C SER A 160 -0.39 20.65 -8.06
N ILE A 161 -0.34 19.66 -7.16
CA ILE A 161 -1.26 18.52 -7.19
C ILE A 161 -2.50 18.84 -6.35
N ASP A 162 -3.36 19.58 -7.04
CA ASP A 162 -4.68 20.12 -6.71
C ASP A 162 -5.73 19.03 -6.38
N GLY A 163 -6.93 19.45 -5.96
CA GLY A 163 -8.01 18.70 -5.29
C GLY A 163 -8.52 17.38 -5.91
N SER A 164 -7.93 16.88 -7.00
CA SER A 164 -8.20 15.54 -7.57
C SER A 164 -7.87 14.41 -6.59
N LEU A 165 -6.78 14.52 -5.81
CA LEU A 165 -6.44 13.50 -4.81
C LEU A 165 -7.38 13.49 -3.62
N LYS A 166 -7.81 14.68 -3.19
CA LYS A 166 -8.86 14.81 -2.17
C LYS A 166 -10.17 14.15 -2.66
N ARG A 167 -10.53 14.33 -3.93
CA ARG A 167 -11.70 13.67 -4.54
C ARG A 167 -11.57 12.14 -4.52
N PHE A 168 -10.40 11.58 -4.79
CA PHE A 168 -10.21 10.12 -4.69
C PHE A 168 -10.40 9.61 -3.25
N ASN A 169 -9.89 10.33 -2.25
CA ASN A 169 -10.17 10.02 -0.85
C ASN A 169 -11.67 10.09 -0.52
N GLU A 170 -12.38 11.11 -1.02
CA GLU A 170 -13.85 11.24 -0.87
C GLU A 170 -14.62 10.10 -1.59
N MET A 171 -14.03 9.51 -2.63
CA MET A 171 -14.56 8.34 -3.36
C MET A 171 -14.16 7.00 -2.72
N GLY A 172 -13.45 7.01 -1.58
CA GLY A 172 -13.03 5.81 -0.87
C GLY A 172 -11.76 5.15 -1.40
N ILE A 173 -11.03 5.80 -2.31
CA ILE A 173 -9.71 5.37 -2.78
C ILE A 173 -8.66 6.11 -1.94
N PRO A 174 -7.98 5.45 -1.00
CA PRO A 174 -6.98 6.12 -0.19
C PRO A 174 -5.85 6.63 -1.09
N SER A 175 -5.59 7.93 -1.00
CA SER A 175 -4.59 8.64 -1.79
C SER A 175 -3.59 9.27 -0.84
N ILE A 176 -2.33 8.86 -0.96
CA ILE A 176 -1.24 9.33 -0.10
C ILE A 176 -0.22 10.11 -0.90
N PHE A 177 0.35 11.12 -0.24
CA PHE A 177 1.48 11.85 -0.75
C PHE A 177 2.79 11.25 -0.20
N ILE A 178 3.76 11.02 -1.07
CA ILE A 178 5.13 10.63 -0.73
C ILE A 178 6.02 11.87 -0.93
N GLY A 179 6.88 12.13 0.06
CA GLY A 179 7.77 13.29 0.12
C GLY A 179 9.24 12.90 -0.04
N GLU A 180 9.55 11.86 -0.80
CA GLU A 180 10.90 11.29 -0.92
C GLU A 180 11.92 12.26 -1.53
N TRP A 181 11.45 13.31 -2.19
CA TRP A 181 12.28 14.34 -2.80
C TRP A 181 12.75 15.42 -1.81
N ASN A 182 12.17 15.45 -0.60
CA ASN A 182 12.45 16.43 0.45
C ASN A 182 13.52 15.96 1.48
N GLU A 183 14.22 14.85 1.22
CA GLU A 183 15.22 14.28 2.14
C GLU A 183 16.56 15.03 2.16
#